data_AF-A0A7S4AD66-F1
#
_entry.id   AF-A0A7S4AD66-F1
#
_cell.length_a   1.000
_cell.length_b   1.000
_cell.length_c   1.000
_cell.angle_alpha   90.00
_cell.angle_beta   90.00
_cell.angle_gamma   90.00
#
_symmetry.space_group_name_H-M   'P 1'
#
loop_
_entity.id
_entity.type
_entity.pdbx_description
1 polymer ?
#
loop_
_entity_poly.entity_id
_entity_poly.type
_entity_poly.pdbx_seq_one_letter_code
_entity_poly.pdbx_strand_id
1 'polypeptide(L)'
;MVEIFQFTQAAIDLAAKGCSAQTDGCKDAISMWDNAVAYFVGSLEGEDGNQGTAEDGSYGKSVYTLADKRCDDYAKCGVDGKSTMKDVPSKANLVLINLFAQGAQAIWSGDAMEAKKIATKIDQKMSVPFIQGTLRYTYRLGNGSTKDKEVAEGYTFAMGVLPKLWKCSAAAAELVESELGIGQGTAGTKNVDFKAVEAAFQCNYNCMGVLCSEVGSLFDGDDSARLKACKDPKKVCGREKKKFKKFCKIYRGKGGKTKFKPGFD
;
A
#
# COMPACT_ATOMS: atom_id res chain seq x y z
N MET A 1 -3.31 -10.06 5.79
CA MET A 1 -2.56 -8.78 6.02
C MET A 1 -2.33 -8.56 7.50
N VAL A 2 -3.34 -8.80 8.33
CA VAL A 2 -3.23 -8.69 9.79
C VAL A 2 -2.09 -9.57 10.33
N GLU A 3 -1.95 -10.77 9.79
CA GLU A 3 -0.94 -11.75 10.16
C GLU A 3 0.48 -11.21 9.94
N ILE A 4 0.74 -10.55 8.80
CA ILE A 4 2.02 -9.92 8.48
C ILE A 4 2.42 -8.98 9.62
N PHE A 5 1.49 -8.11 10.04
CA PHE A 5 1.77 -7.14 11.10
C PHE A 5 1.86 -7.77 12.50
N GLN A 6 1.05 -8.78 12.80
CA GLN A 6 1.14 -9.54 14.06
C GLN A 6 2.51 -10.20 14.20
N PHE A 7 2.98 -10.87 13.15
CA PHE A 7 4.30 -11.50 13.13
C PHE A 7 5.43 -10.48 13.21
N THR A 8 5.37 -9.36 12.47
CA THR A 8 6.39 -8.29 12.63
C THR A 8 6.44 -7.72 14.04
N GLN A 9 5.29 -7.51 14.70
CA GLN A 9 5.25 -7.01 16.07
C GLN A 9 5.80 -8.05 17.06
N ALA A 10 5.44 -9.32 16.90
CA ALA A 10 5.96 -10.41 17.72
C ALA A 10 7.50 -10.51 17.60
N ALA A 11 8.03 -10.40 16.38
CA ALA A 11 9.48 -10.38 16.14
C ALA A 11 10.16 -9.22 16.87
N ILE A 12 9.61 -8.01 16.79
CA ILE A 12 10.14 -6.81 17.46
C ILE A 12 10.12 -6.99 18.98
N ASP A 13 9.02 -7.51 19.54
CA ASP A 13 8.87 -7.71 20.98
C ASP A 13 9.84 -8.77 21.52
N LEU A 14 10.10 -9.84 20.74
CA LEU A 14 11.10 -10.85 21.08
C LEU A 14 12.52 -10.29 20.98
N ALA A 15 12.83 -9.54 19.91
CA ALA A 15 14.14 -8.91 19.75
C ALA A 15 14.47 -7.96 20.92
N ALA A 16 13.48 -7.17 21.37
CA ALA A 16 13.64 -6.26 22.50
C ALA A 16 13.94 -6.95 23.84
N LYS A 17 13.62 -8.24 23.99
CA LYS A 17 13.75 -8.99 25.25
C LYS A 17 15.10 -9.66 25.47
N GLY A 18 16.00 -9.67 24.49
CA GLY A 18 17.30 -10.34 24.70
C GLY A 18 18.19 -10.51 23.49
N CYS A 19 17.79 -10.05 22.30
CA CYS A 19 18.61 -10.27 21.10
C CYS A 19 19.93 -9.51 21.07
N SER A 20 20.02 -8.38 21.77
CA SER A 20 21.22 -7.55 21.79
C SER A 20 22.46 -8.28 22.35
N ALA A 21 22.26 -9.31 23.18
CA ALA A 21 23.35 -10.11 23.75
C ALA A 21 23.76 -11.30 22.85
N GLN A 22 23.00 -11.60 21.78
CA GLN A 22 23.19 -12.77 20.89
C GLN A 22 23.29 -14.14 21.62
N THR A 23 22.91 -14.20 22.88
CA THR A 23 22.83 -15.41 23.69
C THR A 23 21.40 -15.93 23.61
N ASP A 24 21.13 -16.83 22.66
CA ASP A 24 19.87 -17.57 22.40
C ASP A 24 18.54 -16.81 22.68
N GLY A 25 17.86 -16.43 21.60
CA GLY A 25 16.56 -15.74 21.59
C GLY A 25 16.22 -15.10 20.23
N CYS A 26 17.23 -14.89 19.39
CA CYS A 26 17.05 -14.32 18.05
C CYS A 26 16.54 -15.28 17.01
N LYS A 27 16.66 -16.59 17.23
CA LYS A 27 16.08 -17.60 16.33
C LYS A 27 14.55 -17.54 16.34
N ASP A 28 13.95 -17.30 17.51
CA ASP A 28 12.49 -17.14 17.61
C ASP A 28 12.05 -15.79 17.02
N ALA A 29 12.79 -14.71 17.33
CA ALA A 29 12.49 -13.39 16.77
C ALA A 29 12.60 -13.37 15.24
N ILE A 30 13.66 -13.95 14.67
CA ILE A 30 13.84 -14.03 13.22
C ILE A 30 12.83 -14.98 12.59
N SER A 31 12.49 -16.10 13.24
CA SER A 31 11.42 -16.98 12.76
C SER A 31 10.07 -16.28 12.68
N MET A 32 9.73 -15.43 13.66
CA MET A 32 8.53 -14.59 13.57
C MET A 32 8.63 -13.58 12.43
N TRP A 33 9.79 -12.96 12.21
CA TRP A 33 9.98 -12.06 11.08
C TRP A 33 9.83 -12.76 9.73
N ASP A 34 10.42 -13.94 9.58
CA ASP A 34 10.35 -14.76 8.37
C ASP A 34 8.91 -15.23 8.10
N ASN A 35 8.13 -15.55 9.15
CA ASN A 35 6.70 -15.81 9.01
C ASN A 35 5.99 -14.59 8.40
N ALA A 36 6.28 -13.36 8.84
CA ALA A 36 5.68 -12.17 8.23
C ALA A 36 5.99 -12.06 6.73
N VAL A 37 7.24 -12.36 6.33
CA VAL A 37 7.65 -12.40 4.91
C VAL A 37 6.90 -13.49 4.16
N ALA A 38 6.78 -14.68 4.73
CA ALA A 38 6.07 -15.81 4.12
C ALA A 38 4.58 -15.51 3.90
N TYR A 39 3.91 -14.81 4.83
CA TYR A 39 2.52 -14.35 4.65
C TYR A 39 2.39 -13.23 3.62
N PHE A 40 3.42 -12.37 3.50
CA PHE A 40 3.46 -11.33 2.49
C PHE A 40 3.62 -11.89 1.08
N VAL A 41 4.59 -12.80 0.89
CA VAL A 41 4.90 -13.44 -0.39
C VAL A 41 3.87 -14.50 -0.74
N GLY A 42 3.52 -15.38 0.19
CA GLY A 42 2.63 -16.52 -0.06
C GLY A 42 3.32 -17.68 -0.77
N SER A 43 2.76 -18.88 -0.63
CA SER A 43 3.37 -20.12 -1.12
C SER A 43 3.19 -20.40 -2.61
N LEU A 44 2.49 -19.53 -3.33
CA LEU A 44 2.07 -19.75 -4.72
C LEU A 44 2.75 -18.80 -5.73
N GLU A 45 3.74 -18.01 -5.32
CA GLU A 45 4.44 -17.06 -6.19
C GLU A 45 5.50 -17.72 -7.11
N GLY A 46 5.80 -19.01 -6.90
CA GLY A 46 6.89 -19.70 -7.60
C GLY A 46 8.28 -19.25 -7.15
N GLU A 47 9.33 -19.75 -7.81
CA GLU A 47 10.73 -19.47 -7.44
C GLU A 47 11.16 -18.04 -7.82
N ASP A 48 10.67 -17.53 -8.96
CA ASP A 48 11.10 -16.24 -9.51
C ASP A 48 10.23 -15.05 -9.06
N GLY A 49 9.09 -15.30 -8.40
CA GLY A 49 8.19 -14.25 -7.94
C GLY A 49 7.65 -13.36 -9.08
N ASN A 50 7.46 -13.93 -10.27
CA ASN A 50 6.92 -13.27 -11.44
C ASN A 50 5.45 -13.63 -11.64
N GLN A 51 4.66 -12.70 -12.19
CA GLN A 51 3.22 -12.95 -12.37
C GLN A 51 2.98 -14.03 -13.41
N GLY A 52 2.29 -15.10 -13.02
CA GLY A 52 1.65 -15.99 -13.98
C GLY A 52 2.60 -16.75 -14.89
N THR A 53 3.87 -16.93 -14.48
CA THR A 53 4.85 -17.76 -15.21
C THR A 53 4.83 -19.22 -14.79
N ALA A 54 3.97 -19.61 -13.85
CA ALA A 54 3.59 -21.01 -13.74
C ALA A 54 3.04 -21.47 -15.10
N GLU A 55 3.47 -22.63 -15.59
CA GLU A 55 3.11 -23.13 -16.92
C GLU A 55 1.58 -23.21 -17.15
N ASP A 56 0.79 -23.23 -16.07
CA ASP A 56 -0.67 -23.24 -16.07
C ASP A 56 -1.35 -21.86 -16.04
N GLY A 57 -0.56 -20.77 -16.03
CA GLY A 57 -1.06 -19.39 -15.92
C GLY A 57 -1.67 -19.04 -14.56
N SER A 58 -1.42 -19.86 -13.53
CA SER A 58 -1.86 -19.58 -12.17
C SER A 58 -1.11 -18.40 -11.55
N TYR A 59 -1.81 -17.67 -10.69
CA TYR A 59 -1.24 -16.55 -9.94
C TYR A 59 -1.19 -16.90 -8.46
N GLY A 60 -0.19 -16.35 -7.77
CA GLY A 60 -0.24 -16.22 -6.33
C GLY A 60 -1.49 -15.50 -5.83
N LYS A 61 -1.73 -15.56 -4.53
CA LYS A 61 -2.96 -15.05 -3.90
C LYS A 61 -2.68 -14.05 -2.78
N SER A 62 -1.40 -13.79 -2.51
CA SER A 62 -0.96 -12.95 -1.40
C SER A 62 -0.94 -11.47 -1.78
N VAL A 63 -0.44 -10.65 -0.85
CA VAL A 63 -0.20 -9.22 -1.09
C VAL A 63 0.89 -9.00 -2.14
N TYR A 64 1.85 -9.91 -2.27
CA TYR A 64 2.89 -9.85 -3.29
C TYR A 64 2.29 -9.91 -4.70
N THR A 65 1.57 -10.98 -5.06
CA THR A 65 0.87 -11.02 -6.37
C THR A 65 -0.07 -9.82 -6.55
N LEU A 66 -0.73 -9.38 -5.47
CA LEU A 66 -1.64 -8.24 -5.55
C LEU A 66 -0.94 -7.00 -6.08
N ALA A 67 0.26 -6.71 -5.58
CA ALA A 67 1.07 -5.57 -6.01
C ALA A 67 1.55 -5.72 -7.45
N ASP A 68 1.87 -6.93 -7.89
CA ASP A 68 2.25 -7.17 -9.27
C ASP A 68 1.07 -6.95 -10.22
N LYS A 69 -0.12 -7.45 -9.89
CA LYS A 69 -1.31 -7.16 -10.71
C LYS A 69 -1.59 -5.67 -10.83
N ARG A 70 -1.34 -4.89 -9.76
CA ARG A 70 -1.48 -3.43 -9.82
C ARG A 70 -0.37 -2.76 -10.60
N CYS A 71 0.82 -3.36 -10.68
CA CYS A 71 1.92 -2.76 -11.43
C CYS A 71 1.60 -2.68 -12.93
N ASP A 72 0.95 -3.71 -13.48
CA ASP A 72 0.46 -3.75 -14.85
C ASP A 72 -0.56 -2.62 -15.10
N ASP A 73 -1.54 -2.50 -14.19
CA ASP A 73 -2.57 -1.45 -14.26
C ASP A 73 -2.00 -0.02 -14.18
N TYR A 74 -0.80 0.18 -13.60
CA TYR A 74 -0.24 1.50 -13.26
C TYR A 74 1.10 1.86 -13.94
N ALA A 75 1.60 1.00 -14.84
CA ALA A 75 2.96 1.10 -15.40
C ALA A 75 4.04 1.19 -14.30
N LYS A 76 3.92 0.33 -13.28
CA LYS A 76 4.78 0.30 -12.08
C LYS A 76 5.60 -0.97 -11.91
N CYS A 77 5.71 -1.79 -12.94
CA CYS A 77 6.53 -2.99 -12.93
C CYS A 77 8.01 -2.65 -13.14
N GLY A 78 8.88 -3.52 -12.64
CA GLY A 78 10.34 -3.45 -12.77
C GLY A 78 11.03 -2.46 -11.83
N VAL A 79 12.36 -2.51 -11.84
CA VAL A 79 13.24 -1.71 -10.97
C VAL A 79 13.04 -0.19 -11.13
N ASP A 80 12.70 0.27 -12.33
CA ASP A 80 12.45 1.69 -12.61
C ASP A 80 11.02 2.11 -12.30
N GLY A 81 10.09 1.16 -12.14
CA GLY A 81 8.67 1.42 -11.95
C GLY A 81 8.07 2.22 -13.10
N LYS A 82 8.34 1.77 -14.34
CA LYS A 82 7.92 2.41 -15.61
C LYS A 82 7.40 1.40 -16.64
N SER A 83 7.31 0.12 -16.28
CA SER A 83 6.90 -0.96 -17.17
C SER A 83 5.51 -1.47 -16.80
N THR A 84 4.82 -2.08 -17.75
CA THR A 84 3.61 -2.90 -17.55
C THR A 84 3.88 -4.40 -17.73
N MET A 85 5.14 -4.78 -18.01
CA MET A 85 5.51 -6.18 -18.27
C MET A 85 5.28 -7.04 -17.01
N LYS A 86 4.63 -8.20 -17.22
CA LYS A 86 4.18 -9.11 -16.16
C LYS A 86 5.26 -10.06 -15.67
N ASP A 87 6.30 -10.26 -16.48
CA ASP A 87 7.46 -11.10 -16.22
C ASP A 87 8.51 -10.44 -15.32
N VAL A 88 8.21 -9.26 -14.76
CA VAL A 88 9.05 -8.57 -13.80
C VAL A 88 8.25 -8.18 -12.55
N PRO A 89 8.85 -8.22 -11.35
CA PRO A 89 8.15 -7.84 -10.13
C PRO A 89 7.75 -6.37 -10.13
N SER A 90 6.69 -6.04 -9.38
CA SER A 90 6.29 -4.67 -9.11
C SER A 90 7.38 -3.91 -8.37
N LYS A 91 7.46 -2.61 -8.65
CA LYS A 91 8.33 -1.72 -7.88
C LYS A 91 8.01 -1.74 -6.38
N ALA A 92 6.73 -1.91 -6.04
CA ALA A 92 6.29 -2.04 -4.65
C ALA A 92 6.88 -3.28 -3.97
N ASN A 93 6.84 -4.45 -4.63
CA ASN A 93 7.45 -5.67 -4.10
C ASN A 93 8.95 -5.55 -3.94
N LEU A 94 9.66 -4.98 -4.93
CA LEU A 94 11.11 -4.76 -4.82
C LEU A 94 11.47 -3.87 -3.63
N VAL A 95 10.67 -2.83 -3.36
CA VAL A 95 10.86 -1.96 -2.19
C VAL A 95 10.56 -2.72 -0.89
N LEU A 96 9.47 -3.49 -0.85
CA LEU A 96 9.04 -4.22 0.34
C LEU A 96 10.01 -5.34 0.72
N ILE A 97 10.48 -6.14 -0.23
CA ILE A 97 11.47 -7.20 0.02
C ILE A 97 12.77 -6.61 0.56
N ASN A 98 13.23 -5.48 0.02
CA ASN A 98 14.40 -4.79 0.56
C ASN A 98 14.18 -4.28 2.01
N LEU A 99 12.97 -3.78 2.32
CA LEU A 99 12.63 -3.40 3.69
C LEU A 99 12.57 -4.62 4.63
N PHE A 100 12.03 -5.75 4.17
CA PHE A 100 12.02 -7.00 4.94
C PHE A 100 13.44 -7.50 5.21
N ALA A 101 14.36 -7.41 4.25
CA ALA A 101 15.77 -7.77 4.44
C ALA A 101 16.47 -6.87 5.47
N GLN A 102 16.25 -5.55 5.40
CA GLN A 102 16.77 -4.62 6.41
C GLN A 102 16.20 -4.91 7.80
N GLY A 103 14.91 -5.22 7.89
CA GLY A 103 14.27 -5.52 9.16
C GLY A 103 14.78 -6.84 9.76
N ALA A 104 15.02 -7.86 8.94
CA ALA A 104 15.65 -9.10 9.37
C ALA A 104 17.02 -8.84 10.01
N GLN A 105 17.83 -7.96 9.40
CA GLN A 105 19.12 -7.56 9.96
C GLN A 105 18.96 -6.85 11.31
N ALA A 106 18.00 -5.92 11.43
CA ALA A 106 17.73 -5.21 12.68
C ALA A 106 17.21 -6.15 13.79
N ILE A 107 16.36 -7.11 13.45
CA ILE A 107 15.89 -8.14 14.37
C ILE A 107 17.07 -9.01 14.83
N TRP A 108 17.93 -9.44 13.91
CA TRP A 108 19.10 -10.26 14.21
C TRP A 108 20.11 -9.56 15.12
N SER A 109 20.29 -8.24 14.96
CA SER A 109 21.16 -7.44 15.83
C SER A 109 20.51 -7.05 17.16
N GLY A 110 19.22 -7.35 17.36
CA GLY A 110 18.45 -6.92 18.52
C GLY A 110 18.10 -5.43 18.54
N ASP A 111 18.24 -4.73 17.41
CA ASP A 111 17.84 -3.33 17.28
C ASP A 111 16.32 -3.21 17.05
N ALA A 112 15.57 -3.39 18.14
CA ALA A 112 14.11 -3.33 18.13
C ALA A 112 13.58 -1.94 17.72
N MET A 113 14.34 -0.87 17.97
CA MET A 113 13.95 0.48 17.58
C MET A 113 14.00 0.65 16.06
N GLU A 114 15.10 0.22 15.43
CA GLU A 114 15.22 0.26 13.97
C GLU A 114 14.23 -0.71 13.32
N ALA A 115 14.06 -1.93 13.85
CA ALA A 115 13.06 -2.87 13.37
C ALA A 115 11.64 -2.27 13.37
N LYS A 116 11.27 -1.52 14.42
CA LYS A 116 9.99 -0.79 14.48
C LYS A 116 9.87 0.32 13.44
N LYS A 117 10.95 1.06 13.16
CA LYS A 117 10.99 2.07 12.09
C LYS A 117 10.81 1.41 10.72
N ILE A 118 11.46 0.26 10.49
CA ILE A 118 11.35 -0.51 9.26
C ILE A 118 9.94 -1.09 9.09
N ALA A 119 9.35 -1.68 10.13
CA ALA A 119 7.96 -2.16 10.10
C ALA A 119 6.97 -1.04 9.76
N THR A 120 7.21 0.18 10.27
CA THR A 120 6.41 1.36 9.88
C THR A 120 6.57 1.69 8.39
N LYS A 121 7.78 1.61 7.83
CA LYS A 121 8.01 1.81 6.39
C LYS A 121 7.32 0.71 5.57
N ILE A 122 7.36 -0.54 6.01
CA ILE A 122 6.65 -1.66 5.37
C ILE A 122 5.15 -1.37 5.32
N ASP A 123 4.53 -0.96 6.43
CA ASP A 123 3.13 -0.55 6.47
C ASP A 123 2.82 0.61 5.49
N GLN A 124 3.71 1.59 5.38
CA GLN A 124 3.59 2.68 4.40
C GLN A 124 3.61 2.16 2.96
N LYS A 125 4.60 1.36 2.60
CA LYS A 125 4.77 0.92 1.22
C LYS A 125 3.80 -0.17 0.82
N MET A 126 3.37 -1.02 1.76
CA MET A 126 2.37 -2.05 1.52
C MET A 126 0.99 -1.44 1.24
N SER A 127 0.71 -0.21 1.67
CA SER A 127 -0.54 0.48 1.35
C SER A 127 -0.66 0.90 -0.13
N VAL A 128 0.45 1.05 -0.85
CA VAL A 128 0.47 1.49 -2.27
C VAL A 128 -0.41 0.61 -3.17
N PRO A 129 -0.26 -0.73 -3.21
CA PRO A 129 -1.11 -1.58 -4.03
C PRO A 129 -2.59 -1.56 -3.61
N PHE A 130 -2.91 -1.29 -2.34
CA PHE A 130 -4.30 -1.14 -1.91
C PHE A 130 -4.91 0.18 -2.38
N ILE A 131 -4.14 1.26 -2.36
CA ILE A 131 -4.54 2.55 -2.95
C ILE A 131 -4.75 2.38 -4.45
N GLN A 132 -3.82 1.73 -5.15
CA GLN A 132 -3.92 1.46 -6.59
C GLN A 132 -5.17 0.64 -6.93
N GLY A 133 -5.44 -0.43 -6.18
CA GLY A 133 -6.66 -1.23 -6.34
C GLY A 133 -7.92 -0.40 -6.10
N THR A 134 -7.97 0.31 -4.98
CA THR A 134 -9.13 1.16 -4.63
C THR A 134 -9.43 2.16 -5.75
N LEU A 135 -8.43 2.92 -6.20
CA LEU A 135 -8.60 3.92 -7.25
C LEU A 135 -9.03 3.31 -8.59
N ARG A 136 -8.50 2.13 -8.94
CA ARG A 136 -8.87 1.43 -10.18
C ARG A 136 -10.35 1.05 -10.21
N TYR A 137 -10.82 0.39 -9.16
CA TYR A 137 -12.23 -0.04 -9.12
C TYR A 137 -13.17 1.13 -8.94
N THR A 138 -12.77 2.16 -8.19
CA THR A 138 -13.53 3.41 -8.12
C THR A 138 -13.67 4.05 -9.50
N TYR A 139 -12.59 4.08 -10.31
CA TYR A 139 -12.64 4.58 -11.68
C TYR A 139 -13.61 3.77 -12.55
N ARG A 140 -13.56 2.43 -12.50
CA ARG A 140 -14.46 1.57 -13.28
C ARG A 140 -15.93 1.74 -12.88
N LEU A 141 -16.21 1.75 -11.58
CA LEU A 141 -17.56 1.95 -11.05
C LEU A 141 -18.09 3.35 -11.37
N GLY A 142 -17.26 4.38 -11.22
CA GLY A 142 -17.60 5.77 -11.58
C GLY A 142 -17.85 5.97 -13.08
N ASN A 143 -17.35 5.06 -13.92
CA ASN A 143 -17.61 5.03 -15.36
C ASN A 143 -18.67 4.00 -15.78
N GLY A 144 -19.57 3.64 -14.86
CA GLY A 144 -20.77 2.88 -15.18
C GLY A 144 -20.58 1.36 -15.18
N SER A 145 -19.50 0.83 -14.63
CA SER A 145 -19.41 -0.61 -14.38
C SER A 145 -20.47 -1.07 -13.38
N THR A 146 -21.16 -2.15 -13.70
CA THR A 146 -22.22 -2.76 -12.89
C THR A 146 -21.84 -4.15 -12.39
N LYS A 147 -20.58 -4.55 -12.51
CA LYS A 147 -20.13 -5.91 -12.19
C LYS A 147 -19.95 -6.09 -10.69
N ASP A 148 -20.61 -7.09 -10.11
CA ASP A 148 -20.46 -7.47 -8.69
C ASP A 148 -18.99 -7.67 -8.30
N LYS A 149 -18.20 -8.28 -9.20
CA LYS A 149 -16.76 -8.46 -9.02
C LYS A 149 -16.05 -7.13 -8.72
N GLU A 150 -16.37 -6.07 -9.44
CA GLU A 150 -15.68 -4.79 -9.33
C GLU A 150 -16.10 -4.02 -8.07
N VAL A 151 -17.36 -4.17 -7.66
CA VAL A 151 -17.84 -3.70 -6.35
C VAL A 151 -17.09 -4.41 -5.23
N ALA A 152 -17.04 -5.74 -5.26
CA ALA A 152 -16.40 -6.54 -4.23
C ALA A 152 -14.89 -6.29 -4.14
N GLU A 153 -14.20 -6.24 -5.29
CA GLU A 153 -12.76 -5.93 -5.34
C GLU A 153 -12.51 -4.51 -4.84
N GLY A 154 -13.25 -3.51 -5.33
CA GLY A 154 -13.11 -2.11 -4.90
C GLY A 154 -13.28 -1.91 -3.40
N TYR A 155 -14.32 -2.49 -2.80
CA TYR A 155 -14.53 -2.44 -1.35
C TYR A 155 -13.42 -3.17 -0.59
N THR A 156 -12.99 -4.35 -1.04
CA THR A 156 -11.93 -5.12 -0.39
C THR A 156 -10.62 -4.34 -0.35
N PHE A 157 -10.25 -3.69 -1.46
CA PHE A 157 -9.07 -2.81 -1.50
C PHE A 157 -9.21 -1.62 -0.56
N ALA A 158 -10.37 -0.96 -0.55
CA ALA A 158 -10.63 0.16 0.34
C ALA A 158 -10.45 -0.26 1.81
N MET A 159 -11.08 -1.37 2.23
CA MET A 159 -10.96 -1.88 3.60
C MET A 159 -9.51 -2.18 4.00
N GLY A 160 -8.66 -2.60 3.06
CA GLY A 160 -7.24 -2.83 3.29
C GLY A 160 -6.43 -1.55 3.60
N VAL A 161 -6.93 -0.36 3.25
CA VAL A 161 -6.21 0.91 3.46
C VAL A 161 -6.97 1.93 4.33
N LEU A 162 -8.27 1.76 4.51
CA LEU A 162 -9.12 2.66 5.29
C LEU A 162 -8.62 2.91 6.71
N PRO A 163 -8.12 1.92 7.49
CA PRO A 163 -7.60 2.20 8.84
C PRO A 163 -6.45 3.20 8.85
N LYS A 164 -5.55 3.11 7.86
CA LYS A 164 -4.46 4.07 7.69
C LYS A 164 -4.97 5.44 7.26
N LEU A 165 -5.91 5.48 6.32
CA LEU A 165 -6.51 6.74 5.89
C LEU A 165 -7.25 7.42 7.04
N TRP A 166 -8.00 6.67 7.84
CA TRP A 166 -8.75 7.14 9.00
C TRP A 166 -7.84 7.77 10.06
N LYS A 167 -6.71 7.13 10.35
CA LYS A 167 -5.67 7.69 11.23
C LYS A 167 -5.17 9.06 10.76
N CYS A 168 -5.16 9.30 9.44
CA CYS A 168 -4.79 10.58 8.85
C CYS A 168 -5.94 11.59 8.76
N SER A 169 -7.14 11.11 8.44
CA SER A 169 -8.36 11.89 8.30
C SER A 169 -9.58 10.97 8.32
N ALA A 170 -10.32 10.98 9.43
CA ALA A 170 -11.58 10.25 9.56
C ALA A 170 -12.58 10.65 8.45
N ALA A 171 -12.68 11.93 8.13
CA ALA A 171 -13.56 12.44 7.07
C ALA A 171 -13.21 11.89 5.67
N ALA A 172 -11.92 11.69 5.36
CA ALA A 172 -11.53 11.08 4.09
C ALA A 172 -11.86 9.58 4.07
N ALA A 173 -11.65 8.88 5.19
CA ALA A 173 -11.99 7.48 5.30
C ALA A 173 -13.50 7.25 5.17
N GLU A 174 -14.32 8.03 5.87
CA GLU A 174 -15.79 7.99 5.77
C GLU A 174 -16.27 8.27 4.34
N LEU A 175 -15.65 9.22 3.64
CA LEU A 175 -15.96 9.49 2.24
C LEU A 175 -15.67 8.25 1.38
N VAL A 176 -14.47 7.68 1.45
CA VAL A 176 -14.09 6.52 0.64
C VAL A 176 -14.96 5.31 0.96
N GLU A 177 -15.28 5.07 2.23
CA GLU A 177 -16.19 4.01 2.65
C GLU A 177 -17.61 4.23 2.12
N SER A 178 -18.12 5.47 2.16
CA SER A 178 -19.45 5.78 1.62
C SER A 178 -19.52 5.58 0.11
N GLU A 179 -18.44 5.85 -0.62
CA GLU A 179 -18.38 5.70 -2.07
C GLU A 179 -18.31 4.23 -2.52
N LEU A 180 -17.66 3.36 -1.73
CA LEU A 180 -17.39 1.96 -2.11
C LEU A 180 -18.14 0.90 -1.26
N GLY A 181 -18.91 1.32 -0.27
CA GLY A 181 -19.60 0.43 0.67
C GLY A 181 -20.53 -0.58 0.00
N ILE A 182 -20.36 -1.86 0.32
CA ILE A 182 -21.25 -2.94 -0.15
C ILE A 182 -22.65 -2.76 0.46
N GLY A 183 -23.69 -2.99 -0.35
CA GLY A 183 -25.08 -2.95 0.12
C GLY A 183 -25.72 -1.57 0.17
N GLN A 184 -25.01 -0.52 -0.28
CA GLN A 184 -25.61 0.82 -0.48
C GLN A 184 -26.40 0.96 -1.80
N GLY A 185 -26.67 -0.16 -2.48
CA GLY A 185 -27.36 -0.26 -3.77
C GLY A 185 -26.98 -1.56 -4.48
N THR A 186 -27.70 -1.92 -5.54
CA THR A 186 -27.30 -3.00 -6.47
C THR A 186 -25.98 -2.62 -7.13
N ALA A 187 -25.15 -3.59 -7.55
CA ALA A 187 -23.94 -3.27 -8.30
C ALA A 187 -24.28 -2.39 -9.51
N GLY A 188 -23.64 -1.22 -9.59
CA GLY A 188 -23.90 -0.26 -10.65
C GLY A 188 -25.12 0.65 -10.50
N THR A 189 -25.80 0.72 -9.35
CA THR A 189 -26.90 1.69 -9.15
C THR A 189 -26.47 3.01 -8.52
N LYS A 190 -25.26 3.07 -7.95
CA LYS A 190 -24.67 4.29 -7.39
C LYS A 190 -23.52 4.75 -8.30
N ASN A 191 -23.63 5.97 -8.82
CA ASN A 191 -22.50 6.61 -9.52
C ASN A 191 -21.43 6.96 -8.47
N VAL A 192 -20.31 6.24 -8.50
CA VAL A 192 -19.18 6.47 -7.58
C VAL A 192 -18.41 7.72 -8.02
N ASP A 193 -18.17 8.66 -7.10
CA ASP A 193 -17.36 9.84 -7.38
C ASP A 193 -15.86 9.51 -7.30
N PHE A 194 -15.32 9.07 -8.43
CA PHE A 194 -13.89 8.80 -8.59
C PHE A 194 -13.00 9.98 -8.20
N LYS A 195 -13.41 11.22 -8.50
CA LYS A 195 -12.58 12.40 -8.21
C LYS A 195 -12.56 12.74 -6.72
N ALA A 196 -13.65 12.49 -6.01
CA ALA A 196 -13.69 12.65 -4.57
C ALA A 196 -12.79 11.61 -3.86
N VAL A 197 -12.84 10.34 -4.28
CA VAL A 197 -11.97 9.28 -3.73
C VAL A 197 -10.48 9.53 -4.07
N GLU A 198 -10.18 9.90 -5.32
CA GLU A 198 -8.84 10.30 -5.75
C GLU A 198 -8.29 11.42 -4.86
N ALA A 199 -9.09 12.46 -4.62
CA ALA A 199 -8.72 13.59 -3.78
C ALA A 199 -8.54 13.20 -2.31
N ALA A 200 -9.42 12.34 -1.77
CA ALA A 200 -9.33 11.84 -0.40
C ALA A 200 -7.98 11.16 -0.13
N PHE A 201 -7.50 10.34 -1.06
CA PHE A 201 -6.19 9.72 -0.98
C PHE A 201 -5.04 10.72 -1.20
N GLN A 202 -5.04 11.47 -2.32
CA GLN A 202 -3.94 12.38 -2.66
C GLN A 202 -3.70 13.46 -1.59
N CYS A 203 -4.77 13.92 -0.96
CA CYS A 203 -4.66 14.88 0.15
C CYS A 203 -4.05 14.26 1.41
N ASN A 204 -4.04 12.94 1.58
CA ASN A 204 -3.55 12.27 2.78
C ASN A 204 -2.26 11.47 2.58
N TYR A 205 -1.76 11.31 1.34
CA TYR A 205 -0.51 10.60 1.01
C TYR A 205 0.69 10.94 1.92
N ASN A 206 0.93 12.23 2.19
CA ASN A 206 2.03 12.63 3.07
C ASN A 206 1.89 12.07 4.50
N CYS A 207 0.68 12.07 5.07
CA CYS A 207 0.43 11.46 6.37
C CYS A 207 0.54 9.94 6.32
N MET A 208 0.11 9.33 5.21
CA MET A 208 0.15 7.89 4.99
C MET A 208 1.57 7.35 4.70
N GLY A 209 2.56 8.23 4.45
CA GLY A 209 3.92 7.85 4.09
C GLY A 209 4.08 7.39 2.64
N VAL A 210 3.17 7.82 1.76
CA VAL A 210 3.10 7.44 0.35
C VAL A 210 3.42 8.64 -0.53
N LEU A 211 4.10 8.39 -1.65
CA LEU A 211 4.38 9.38 -2.68
C LEU A 211 3.45 9.20 -3.88
N CYS A 212 3.16 10.30 -4.57
CA CYS A 212 2.47 10.27 -5.85
C CYS A 212 3.19 9.40 -6.87
N SER A 213 4.52 9.49 -6.90
CA SER A 213 5.34 8.67 -7.80
C SER A 213 5.34 7.19 -7.44
N GLU A 214 4.95 6.79 -6.23
CA GLU A 214 4.79 5.38 -5.85
C GLU A 214 3.46 4.82 -6.38
N VAL A 215 2.37 5.59 -6.30
CA VAL A 215 1.05 5.19 -6.82
C VAL A 215 1.04 5.17 -8.35
N GLY A 216 1.56 6.21 -9.00
CA GLY A 216 1.63 6.28 -10.47
C GLY A 216 0.34 6.72 -11.16
N SER A 217 0.29 6.47 -12.47
CA SER A 217 -0.86 6.79 -13.34
C SER A 217 -1.63 5.50 -13.60
N LEU A 218 -2.97 5.53 -13.57
CA LEU A 218 -3.80 4.38 -13.93
C LEU A 218 -3.93 4.30 -15.45
N PHE A 219 -3.62 3.16 -16.04
CA PHE A 219 -3.83 2.82 -17.45
C PHE A 219 -5.02 1.88 -17.62
N ASP A 220 -5.26 0.98 -16.65
CA ASP A 220 -6.37 0.01 -16.67
C ASP A 220 -6.44 -0.86 -17.93
N GLY A 221 -5.28 -1.18 -18.51
CA GLY A 221 -5.15 -1.96 -19.75
C GLY A 221 -5.17 -1.14 -21.04
N ASP A 222 -5.19 0.19 -20.95
CA ASP A 222 -5.17 1.10 -22.11
C ASP A 222 -3.80 1.74 -22.35
N ASP A 223 -3.55 2.20 -23.58
CA ASP A 223 -2.32 2.93 -23.93
C ASP A 223 -2.26 4.34 -23.31
N SER A 224 -3.41 4.89 -22.93
CA SER A 224 -3.53 6.24 -22.39
C SER A 224 -3.94 6.23 -20.92
N ALA A 225 -3.24 7.02 -20.11
CA ALA A 225 -3.52 7.12 -18.69
C ALA A 225 -4.93 7.69 -18.42
N ARG A 226 -5.77 6.88 -17.77
CA ARG A 226 -7.11 7.22 -17.25
C ARG A 226 -7.04 8.10 -16.00
N LEU A 227 -6.03 7.88 -15.17
CA LEU A 227 -5.63 8.74 -14.08
C LEU A 227 -4.19 9.17 -14.29
N LYS A 228 -3.92 10.48 -14.28
CA LYS A 228 -2.54 10.98 -14.28
C LYS A 228 -2.00 10.97 -12.85
N ALA A 229 -0.77 10.50 -12.70
CA ALA A 229 -0.04 10.60 -11.44
C ALA A 229 -0.05 12.04 -10.91
N CYS A 230 -0.31 12.20 -9.62
CA CYS A 230 -0.10 13.47 -8.96
C CYS A 230 1.41 13.81 -8.88
N LYS A 231 1.74 15.02 -8.43
CA LYS A 231 3.14 15.47 -8.35
C LYS A 231 3.62 15.49 -6.92
N ASP A 232 4.73 14.80 -6.68
CA ASP A 232 5.41 14.88 -5.39
C ASP A 232 5.92 16.29 -5.10
N PRO A 233 5.95 16.70 -3.83
CA PRO A 233 6.58 17.96 -3.45
C PRO A 233 8.07 17.92 -3.80
N LYS A 234 8.58 18.98 -4.45
CA LYS A 234 10.00 19.11 -4.86
C LYS A 234 11.00 19.00 -3.69
N LYS A 235 10.53 19.19 -2.46
CA LYS A 235 11.30 19.04 -1.23
C LYS A 235 10.48 18.21 -0.27
N VAL A 236 11.07 17.17 0.31
CA VAL A 236 10.44 16.27 1.29
C VAL A 236 9.85 17.05 2.48
N CYS A 237 10.51 18.15 2.90
CA CYS A 237 10.04 19.06 3.96
C CYS A 237 9.44 20.38 3.41
N GLY A 238 9.13 20.44 2.12
CA GLY A 238 8.61 21.64 1.46
C GLY A 238 7.19 21.98 1.91
N ARG A 239 6.90 23.27 2.07
CA ARG A 239 5.52 23.72 2.32
C ARG A 239 4.66 23.44 1.10
N GLU A 240 3.52 22.81 1.31
CA GLU A 240 2.54 22.60 0.24
C GLU A 240 2.04 23.94 -0.32
N LYS A 241 1.72 23.95 -1.62
CA LYS A 241 1.18 25.12 -2.31
C LYS A 241 -0.17 25.53 -1.69
N LYS A 242 -0.41 26.84 -1.55
CA LYS A 242 -1.65 27.40 -0.97
C LYS A 242 -2.92 26.86 -1.65
N LYS A 243 -2.91 26.70 -2.99
CA LYS A 243 -4.03 26.13 -3.76
C LYS A 243 -4.33 24.67 -3.35
N PHE A 244 -3.30 23.85 -3.20
CA PHE A 244 -3.44 22.45 -2.78
C PHE A 244 -3.95 22.35 -1.34
N LYS A 245 -3.43 23.18 -0.42
CA LYS A 245 -3.96 23.27 0.96
C LYS A 245 -5.44 23.64 1.02
N LYS A 246 -5.87 24.60 0.19
CA LYS A 246 -7.28 25.01 0.12
C LYS A 246 -8.16 23.87 -0.41
N PHE A 247 -7.71 23.18 -1.45
CA PHE A 247 -8.37 22.00 -2.01
C PHE A 247 -8.49 20.87 -0.98
N CYS A 248 -7.39 20.53 -0.30
CA CYS A 248 -7.35 19.45 0.67
C CYS A 248 -8.01 19.76 2.02
N LYS A 249 -8.53 20.97 2.23
CA LYS A 249 -9.11 21.39 3.50
C LYS A 249 -10.30 20.50 3.90
N ILE A 250 -11.13 20.09 2.93
CA ILE A 250 -12.31 19.25 3.19
C ILE A 250 -11.94 17.79 3.43
N TYR A 251 -10.85 17.30 2.82
CA TYR A 251 -10.40 15.91 2.91
C TYR A 251 -9.49 15.62 4.12
N ARG A 252 -9.11 16.63 4.91
CA ARG A 252 -8.19 16.49 6.06
C ARG A 252 -8.85 16.76 7.42
N GLY A 253 -10.12 17.13 7.44
CA GLY A 253 -10.82 17.57 8.66
C GLY A 253 -10.26 18.88 9.26
N LYS A 254 -10.95 19.41 10.29
CA LYS A 254 -10.50 20.58 11.07
C LYS A 254 -9.29 20.19 11.94
N GLY A 255 -8.08 20.16 11.40
CA GLY A 255 -6.90 19.93 12.26
C GLY A 255 -5.56 19.56 11.63
N GLY A 256 -5.42 19.50 10.30
CA GLY A 256 -4.19 19.04 9.66
C GLY A 256 -2.96 19.96 9.82
N LYS A 257 -2.34 20.01 11.01
CA LYS A 257 -0.92 20.34 11.19
C LYS A 257 -0.11 19.04 11.19
N THR A 258 -0.07 18.32 10.07
CA THR A 258 0.91 17.23 9.91
C THR A 258 2.25 17.84 9.49
N LYS A 259 3.04 18.27 10.49
CA LYS A 259 4.48 18.37 10.28
C LYS A 259 4.96 16.93 10.08
N PHE A 260 5.63 16.66 8.96
CA PHE A 260 6.53 15.52 8.88
C PHE A 260 7.53 15.69 10.04
N LYS A 261 7.41 14.87 11.09
CA LYS A 261 8.61 14.47 11.81
C LYS A 261 9.14 13.30 11.00
N PRO A 262 10.25 13.47 10.26
CA PRO A 262 11.02 12.29 9.92
C PRO A 262 11.20 11.51 11.21
N GLY A 263 11.05 10.19 11.19
CA GLY A 263 11.56 9.36 12.27
C GLY A 263 13.09 9.42 12.26
N PHE A 264 13.63 10.57 12.65
CA PHE A 264 15.03 10.85 12.95
C PHE A 264 14.96 11.79 14.15
N ASP A 265 14.93 11.17 15.32
CA ASP A 265 15.70 11.47 16.53
C ASP A 265 15.47 10.30 17.49
#